data_AF-A0A432K742-F1
#
_entry.id   AF-A0A432K742-F1
#
_cell.length_a   1.000
_cell.length_b   1.000
_cell.length_c   1.000
_cell.angle_alpha   90.00
_cell.angle_beta   90.00
_cell.angle_gamma   90.00
#
_symmetry.space_group_name_H-M   'P 1'
#
loop_
_entity.id
_entity.type
_entity.pdbx_description
1 polymer ?
#
loop_
_entity_poly.entity_id
_entity_poly.type
_entity_poly.pdbx_seq_one_letter_code
_entity_poly.pdbx_strand_id
1 'polypeptide(L)'
;MRFLLFILLSGLSFKGFSQYRFVPFYDTPITHYNEEDMDFPWAGGLNGVQYGKIDLNNDGIKDLAGFDRSSGRILCFLKSGNEYDYAPQYEKFFPPEIQNFFILEDYNG
;
A
#
# COMPACT_ATOMS: atom_id res chain seq x y z
N MET A 1 -9.64 38.45 38.55
CA MET A 1 -10.49 37.77 37.54
C MET A 1 -9.82 37.65 36.17
N ARG A 2 -9.13 38.68 35.65
CA ARG A 2 -8.43 38.66 34.35
C ARG A 2 -7.38 37.55 34.17
N PHE A 3 -6.60 37.26 35.22
CA PHE A 3 -5.54 36.24 35.17
C PHE A 3 -6.08 34.81 35.11
N LEU A 4 -7.18 34.53 35.81
CA LEU A 4 -7.86 33.23 35.81
C LEU A 4 -8.48 32.91 34.44
N LEU A 5 -9.00 33.93 33.75
CA LEU A 5 -9.55 33.78 32.40
C LEU A 5 -8.46 33.38 31.39
N PHE A 6 -7.25 33.89 31.56
CA PHE A 6 -6.10 33.58 30.71
C PHE A 6 -5.66 32.12 30.82
N ILE A 7 -5.61 31.59 32.05
CA ILE A 7 -5.27 30.19 32.32
C ILE A 7 -6.32 29.25 31.73
N LEU A 8 -7.61 29.59 31.86
CA LEU A 8 -8.72 28.82 31.30
C LEU A 8 -8.64 28.73 29.76
N LEU A 9 -8.30 29.84 29.10
CA LEU A 9 -8.20 29.91 27.65
C LEU A 9 -6.96 29.16 27.11
N SER A 10 -5.86 29.12 27.86
CA SER A 10 -4.64 28.40 27.46
C SER A 10 -4.76 26.86 27.48
N GLY A 11 -5.81 26.31 28.11
CA GLY A 11 -6.06 24.87 28.14
C GLY A 11 -6.87 24.33 26.96
N LEU A 12 -7.39 25.20 26.09
CA LEU A 12 -8.18 24.81 24.92
C LEU A 12 -7.26 24.43 23.75
N SER A 13 -6.75 23.20 23.78
CA SER A 13 -6.07 22.62 22.61
C SER A 13 -7.10 22.27 21.53
N PHE A 14 -7.20 23.10 20.50
CA PHE A 14 -7.95 22.76 19.30
C PHE A 14 -7.17 21.69 18.51
N LYS A 15 -7.71 20.46 18.45
CA LYS A 15 -7.23 19.47 17.47
C LYS A 15 -7.74 19.88 16.10
N GLY A 16 -6.88 20.52 15.31
CA GLY A 16 -7.15 20.76 13.88
C GLY A 16 -6.78 19.52 13.06
N PHE A 17 -7.73 18.98 12.31
CA PHE A 17 -7.44 18.01 11.25
C PHE A 17 -7.13 18.79 9.97
N SER A 18 -5.84 18.97 9.66
CA SER A 18 -5.39 19.71 8.46
C SER A 18 -4.63 18.85 7.45
N GLN A 19 -4.57 17.54 7.65
CA GLN A 19 -3.86 16.66 6.71
C GLN A 19 -4.82 16.20 5.63
N TYR A 20 -4.55 16.59 4.39
CA TYR A 20 -5.20 16.03 3.22
C TYR A 20 -4.88 14.52 3.17
N ARG A 21 -5.89 13.67 3.29
CA ARG A 21 -5.73 12.23 3.11
C ARG A 21 -5.90 11.92 1.63
N PHE A 22 -4.78 11.76 0.93
CA PHE A 22 -4.81 11.19 -0.43
C PHE A 22 -5.30 9.74 -0.34
N VAL A 23 -6.42 9.44 -0.98
CA VAL A 23 -6.91 8.09 -1.18
C VAL A 23 -6.80 7.82 -2.67
N PRO A 24 -5.92 6.90 -3.11
CA PRO A 24 -5.82 6.54 -4.50
C PRO A 24 -7.15 5.98 -5.03
N PHE A 25 -7.50 6.33 -6.26
CA PHE A 25 -8.66 5.78 -6.97
C PHE A 25 -8.13 5.00 -8.18
N TYR A 26 -8.46 3.71 -8.26
CA TYR A 26 -7.90 2.79 -9.25
C TYR A 26 -8.95 2.20 -10.19
N ASP A 27 -10.24 2.52 -10.00
CA ASP A 27 -11.34 1.89 -10.74
C ASP A 27 -11.53 2.48 -12.15
N THR A 28 -10.64 3.37 -12.59
CA THR A 28 -10.67 3.89 -13.96
C THR A 28 -9.95 2.90 -14.87
N PRO A 29 -10.64 2.26 -15.82
CA PRO A 29 -10.01 1.36 -16.79
C PRO A 29 -9.03 2.14 -17.67
N ILE A 30 -7.84 1.59 -17.90
CA ILE A 30 -6.85 2.16 -18.81
C ILE A 30 -6.74 1.23 -20.02
N THR A 31 -7.02 1.77 -21.21
CA THR A 31 -6.98 1.03 -22.47
C THR A 31 -5.98 1.67 -23.45
N HIS A 32 -5.35 0.84 -24.27
CA HIS A 32 -4.68 1.29 -25.49
C HIS A 32 -5.67 1.28 -26.67
N TYR A 33 -5.40 2.09 -27.70
CA TYR A 33 -6.28 2.17 -28.88
C TYR A 33 -6.40 0.79 -29.56
N ASN A 34 -7.62 0.25 -29.61
CA ASN A 34 -7.95 -1.09 -30.12
C ASN A 34 -7.38 -2.28 -29.33
N GLU A 35 -6.98 -2.08 -28.08
CA GLU A 35 -6.51 -3.15 -27.19
C GLU A 35 -7.49 -3.36 -26.03
N GLU A 36 -7.37 -4.51 -25.37
CA GLU A 36 -8.10 -4.81 -24.13
C GLU A 36 -7.60 -3.94 -22.97
N ASP A 37 -8.33 -3.95 -21.85
CA ASP A 37 -7.94 -3.24 -20.63
C ASP A 37 -6.53 -3.68 -20.21
N MET A 38 -5.66 -2.73 -19.85
CA MET A 38 -4.35 -3.04 -19.32
C MET A 38 -4.47 -3.66 -17.93
N ASP A 39 -3.68 -4.70 -17.68
CA ASP A 39 -3.51 -5.24 -16.33
C ASP A 39 -2.69 -4.29 -15.45
N PHE A 40 -3.19 -4.06 -14.24
CA PHE A 40 -2.56 -3.27 -13.18
C PHE A 40 -1.96 -1.91 -13.63
N PRO A 41 -2.70 -1.07 -14.37
CA PRO A 41 -2.15 0.16 -14.93
C PRO A 41 -1.74 1.17 -13.84
N TRP A 42 -2.28 0.96 -12.62
CA TRP A 42 -2.02 1.77 -11.44
C TRP A 42 -1.00 1.16 -10.45
N ALA A 43 -0.44 -0.03 -10.75
CA ALA A 43 0.61 -0.62 -9.93
C ALA A 43 1.92 0.19 -9.96
N GLY A 44 2.06 1.11 -10.92
CA GLY A 44 3.19 2.03 -11.04
C GLY A 44 4.30 1.49 -11.94
N GLY A 45 5.19 2.39 -12.36
CA GLY A 45 6.36 2.03 -13.17
C GLY A 45 7.42 1.35 -12.31
N LEU A 46 7.55 0.03 -12.45
CA LEU A 46 8.48 -0.79 -11.69
C LEU A 46 9.88 -0.69 -12.29
N ASN A 47 10.87 -0.29 -11.49
CA ASN A 47 12.25 -0.12 -11.96
C ASN A 47 13.26 -1.06 -11.30
N GLY A 48 13.08 -1.37 -10.01
CA GLY A 48 14.02 -2.18 -9.23
C GLY A 48 13.33 -3.18 -8.31
N VAL A 49 12.33 -3.90 -8.83
CA VAL A 49 11.46 -4.76 -8.02
C VAL A 49 12.13 -6.07 -7.63
N GLN A 50 12.03 -6.37 -6.34
CA GLN A 50 12.36 -7.67 -5.75
C GLN A 50 11.05 -8.36 -5.38
N TYR A 51 10.85 -9.57 -5.91
CA TYR A 51 9.64 -10.35 -5.66
C TYR A 51 9.86 -11.42 -4.59
N GLY A 52 8.81 -11.68 -3.81
CA GLY A 52 8.72 -12.79 -2.88
C GLY A 52 7.32 -13.41 -2.94
N LYS A 53 7.23 -14.66 -2.48
CA LYS A 53 5.96 -15.39 -2.39
C LYS A 53 5.58 -15.61 -0.92
N ILE A 54 4.33 -15.36 -0.59
CA ILE A 54 3.79 -15.49 0.77
C ILE A 54 2.28 -15.70 0.66
N ASP A 55 1.66 -16.41 1.59
CA ASP A 55 0.20 -16.46 1.67
C ASP A 55 -0.31 -15.17 2.38
N LEU A 56 -0.94 -14.26 1.62
CA LEU A 56 -1.40 -12.97 2.16
C LEU A 56 -2.76 -13.07 2.84
N ASN A 57 -3.64 -13.96 2.37
CA ASN A 57 -5.04 -14.06 2.78
C ASN A 57 -5.34 -15.29 3.66
N ASN A 58 -4.34 -16.16 3.90
CA ASN A 58 -4.40 -17.43 4.61
C ASN A 58 -5.33 -18.47 3.96
N ASP A 59 -5.32 -18.57 2.63
CA ASP A 59 -6.08 -19.59 1.89
C ASP A 59 -5.24 -20.84 1.51
N GLY A 60 -3.96 -20.85 1.86
CA GLY A 60 -2.99 -21.90 1.55
C GLY A 60 -2.34 -21.77 0.17
N ILE A 61 -2.63 -20.71 -0.59
CA ILE A 61 -2.05 -20.43 -1.90
C ILE A 61 -1.01 -19.31 -1.74
N LYS A 62 0.16 -19.50 -2.36
CA LYS A 62 1.21 -18.47 -2.34
C LYS A 62 0.90 -17.35 -3.33
N ASP A 63 0.70 -16.17 -2.77
CA ASP A 63 0.52 -14.89 -3.45
C ASP A 63 1.87 -14.25 -3.81
N LEU A 64 1.81 -13.09 -4.47
CA LEU A 64 2.99 -12.33 -4.87
C LEU A 64 3.07 -11.02 -4.08
N ALA A 65 4.23 -10.77 -3.49
CA ALA A 65 4.59 -9.46 -2.97
C ALA A 65 5.84 -8.95 -3.71
N GLY A 66 5.84 -7.67 -4.08
CA GLY A 66 6.95 -7.01 -4.76
C GLY A 66 7.37 -5.75 -4.01
N PHE A 67 8.67 -5.59 -3.76
CA PHE A 67 9.24 -4.35 -3.24
C PHE A 67 10.03 -3.64 -4.34
N ASP A 68 9.57 -2.47 -4.79
CA ASP A 68 10.38 -1.63 -5.68
C ASP A 68 11.34 -0.78 -4.85
N ARG A 69 12.63 -1.11 -4.94
CA ARG A 69 13.70 -0.34 -4.29
C ARG A 69 13.75 1.12 -4.73
N SER A 70 13.30 1.43 -5.94
CA SER A 70 13.40 2.78 -6.51
C SER A 70 12.40 3.74 -5.87
N SER A 71 11.19 3.25 -5.57
CA SER A 71 10.12 4.05 -4.96
C SER A 71 9.89 3.72 -3.47
N GLY A 72 10.51 2.66 -2.95
CA GLY A 72 10.23 2.14 -1.61
C GLY A 72 8.81 1.58 -1.45
N ARG A 73 8.15 1.22 -2.55
CA ARG A 73 6.75 0.75 -2.52
C ARG A 73 6.70 -0.77 -2.43
N ILE A 74 5.80 -1.27 -1.58
CA ILE A 74 5.36 -2.65 -1.60
C ILE A 74 4.11 -2.74 -2.48
N LEU A 75 4.01 -3.82 -3.24
CA LEU A 75 2.87 -4.17 -4.10
C LEU A 75 2.48 -5.60 -3.76
N CYS A 76 1.19 -5.82 -3.52
CA CYS A 76 0.66 -7.12 -3.17
C CYS A 76 -0.33 -7.58 -4.22
N PHE A 77 -0.28 -8.85 -4.60
CA PHE A 77 -1.19 -9.44 -5.56
C PHE A 77 -1.65 -10.81 -5.10
N LEU A 78 -2.97 -11.01 -5.00
CA LEU A 78 -3.55 -12.32 -4.68
C LEU A 78 -3.48 -13.24 -5.91
N LYS A 79 -3.28 -14.53 -5.68
CA LYS A 79 -3.27 -15.53 -6.75
C LYS A 79 -4.71 -15.90 -7.14
N SER A 80 -5.03 -15.78 -8.43
CA SER A 80 -6.34 -16.15 -8.98
C SER A 80 -6.16 -17.10 -10.16
N GLY A 81 -6.16 -18.41 -9.89
CA GLY A 81 -5.87 -19.43 -10.90
C GLY A 81 -4.45 -19.27 -11.49
N ASN A 82 -4.35 -18.97 -12.78
CA ASN A 82 -3.05 -18.70 -13.44
C ASN A 82 -2.67 -17.21 -13.41
N GLU A 83 -3.59 -16.35 -13.00
CA GLU A 83 -3.44 -14.90 -12.98
C GLU A 83 -3.19 -14.40 -11.55
N TYR A 84 -3.17 -13.08 -11.40
CA TYR A 84 -3.03 -12.38 -10.13
C TYR A 84 -4.04 -11.24 -10.08
N ASP A 85 -4.45 -10.84 -8.89
CA ASP A 85 -5.33 -9.68 -8.66
C ASP A 85 -4.60 -8.68 -7.77
N TYR A 86 -4.52 -7.40 -8.17
CA TYR A 86 -3.85 -6.38 -7.36
C TYR A 86 -4.62 -6.15 -6.06
N ALA A 87 -3.91 -6.26 -4.93
CA ALA A 87 -4.47 -6.30 -3.60
C ALA A 87 -3.77 -5.30 -2.66
N PRO A 88 -3.88 -3.97 -2.93
CA PRO A 88 -3.17 -2.92 -2.19
C PRO A 88 -3.50 -2.89 -0.69
N GLN A 89 -4.66 -3.44 -0.30
CA GLN A 89 -5.07 -3.53 1.10
C GLN A 89 -4.10 -4.31 1.99
N TYR A 90 -3.25 -5.18 1.42
CA TYR A 90 -2.25 -5.95 2.16
C TYR A 90 -0.89 -5.25 2.32
N GLU A 91 -0.61 -4.21 1.52
CA GLU A 91 0.69 -3.51 1.53
C GLU A 91 1.03 -2.95 2.93
N LYS A 92 0.01 -2.50 3.66
CA LYS A 92 0.13 -1.94 5.03
C LYS A 92 0.63 -2.94 6.09
N PHE A 93 0.61 -4.24 5.79
CA PHE A 93 1.07 -5.27 6.73
C PHE A 93 2.58 -5.51 6.64
N PHE A 94 3.22 -4.98 5.60
CA PHE A 94 4.67 -5.02 5.48
C PHE A 94 5.31 -3.89 6.32
N PRO A 95 6.50 -4.11 6.89
CA PRO A 95 7.23 -3.06 7.60
C PRO A 95 7.44 -1.83 6.70
N PRO A 96 7.10 -0.61 7.14
CA PRO A 96 7.27 0.58 6.32
C PRO A 96 8.74 0.97 6.11
N GLU A 97 9.66 0.43 6.92
CA GLU A 97 11.09 0.73 6.89
C GLU A 97 11.93 -0.24 6.04
N ILE A 98 11.33 -1.03 5.13
CA ILE A 98 12.10 -1.91 4.23
C ILE A 98 13.05 -1.05 3.38
N GLN A 99 14.33 -1.40 3.42
CA GLN A 99 15.37 -0.71 2.66
C GLN A 99 16.25 -1.73 1.92
N ASN A 100 16.47 -1.47 0.62
CA ASN A 100 17.43 -2.16 -0.25
C ASN A 100 17.19 -3.65 -0.56
N PHE A 101 16.78 -4.45 0.42
CA PHE A 101 16.60 -5.89 0.28
C PHE A 101 15.22 -6.32 0.77
N PHE A 102 14.59 -7.13 -0.05
CA PHE A 102 13.31 -7.76 0.23
C PHE A 102 13.44 -9.25 -0.06
N ILE A 103 13.51 -10.03 1.02
CA ILE A 103 13.56 -11.49 0.99
C ILE A 103 12.41 -11.94 1.88
N LEU A 104 11.49 -12.70 1.31
CA LEU A 104 10.34 -13.26 2.02
C LEU A 104 10.47 -14.77 2.09
N GLU A 105 10.19 -15.30 3.27
CA GLU A 105 10.01 -16.72 3.50
C GLU A 105 8.74 -16.89 4.33
N ASP A 106 7.90 -17.82 3.89
CA ASP A 106 6.66 -18.16 4.56
C ASP A 106 6.88 -19.40 5.44
N TYR A 107 6.93 -19.20 6.76
CA TYR A 107 7.30 -20.24 7.71
C TYR A 107 6.12 -21.09 8.19
N ASN A 108 4.88 -20.66 7.96
CA ASN A 108 3.69 -21.30 8.52
C ASN A 108 2.80 -21.97 7.48
N GLY A 109 3.02 -21.73 6.18
CA GLY A 109 2.33 -22.47 5.13
C GLY A 109 0.95 -21.90 4.86
#